data_AF-A0A959PBX6-F1
#
_entry.id   AF-A0A959PBX6-F1
#
_cell.length_a   1.000
_cell.length_b   1.000
_cell.length_c   1.000
_cell.angle_alpha   90.00
_cell.angle_beta   90.00
_cell.angle_gamma   90.00
#
_symmetry.space_group_name_H-M   'P 1'
#
loop_
_entity.id
_entity.type
_entity.pdbx_description
1 polymer ?
#
loop_
_entity_poly.entity_id
_entity_poly.type
_entity_poly.pdbx_seq_one_letter_code
_entity_poly.pdbx_strand_id
1 'polypeptide(L)' 'MAKKAEITYEKAAEELEEILEQLENEEVSVDVLAEKVERASVLLKICSEKLRNTEKKVEEIIENLGL' A
#
# COMPACT_ATOMS: atom_id res chain seq x y z
N MET A 1 13.56 -5.42 22.07
CA MET A 1 12.17 -4.97 21.82
C MET A 1 12.00 -4.87 20.32
N ALA A 2 11.19 -5.76 19.71
CA ALA A 2 11.04 -5.81 18.26
C ALA A 2 10.14 -4.65 17.80
N LYS A 3 10.74 -3.66 17.13
CA LYS A 3 10.01 -2.56 16.49
C LYS A 3 9.13 -3.21 15.42
N LYS A 4 7.80 -3.20 15.64
CA LYS A 4 6.80 -3.67 14.68
C LYS A 4 7.12 -2.98 13.36
N ALA A 5 7.60 -3.73 12.37
CA ALA A 5 8.09 -3.15 11.13
C ALA A 5 6.89 -2.52 10.41
N GLU A 6 6.81 -1.19 10.42
CA GLU A 6 5.88 -0.48 9.55
C GLU A 6 6.24 -0.83 8.11
N ILE A 7 5.26 -1.31 7.35
CA ILE A 7 5.42 -1.55 5.92
C ILE A 7 5.71 -0.19 5.26
N THR A 8 6.67 -0.15 4.34
CA THR A 8 6.97 1.07 3.56
C THR A 8 6.01 1.17 2.37
N TYR A 9 5.99 2.32 1.70
CA TYR A 9 5.14 2.46 0.50
C TYR A 9 5.59 1.47 -0.59
N GLU A 10 6.90 1.39 -0.80
CA GLU A 10 7.53 0.53 -1.80
C GLU A 10 7.18 -0.93 -1.57
N LYS A 11 7.30 -1.40 -0.32
CA LYS A 11 6.95 -2.78 0.02
C LYS A 11 5.46 -3.08 -0.15
N ALA A 12 4.60 -2.12 0.16
CA ALA A 12 3.17 -2.30 -0.04
C ALA A 12 2.79 -2.32 -1.53
N ALA A 13 3.49 -1.54 -2.35
CA ALA A 13 3.31 -1.53 -3.80
C ALA A 13 3.83 -2.82 -4.45
N GLU A 14 5.03 -3.27 -4.08
CA GLU A 14 5.61 -4.55 -4.53
C GLU A 14 4.67 -5.72 -4.20
N GLU A 15 4.19 -5.81 -2.95
CA GLU A 15 3.27 -6.87 -2.56
C GLU A 15 1.91 -6.80 -3.29
N LEU A 16 1.45 -5.59 -3.62
CA LEU A 16 0.23 -5.41 -4.39
C LEU A 16 0.41 -5.90 -5.84
N GLU A 17 1.56 -5.61 -6.47
CA GLU A 17 1.91 -6.13 -7.80
C GLU A 17 1.96 -7.67 -7.80
N GLU A 18 2.62 -8.28 -6.81
CA GLU A 18 2.65 -9.74 -6.65
C GLU A 18 1.24 -10.36 -6.52
N ILE A 19 0.35 -9.68 -5.77
CA ILE A 19 -1.04 -10.13 -5.65
C ILE A 19 -1.75 -10.05 -7.00
N LEU A 20 -1.57 -8.97 -7.75
CA LEU A 20 -2.19 -8.81 -9.08
C LEU A 20 -1.70 -9.90 -10.04
N GLU A 21 -0.40 -10.18 -10.09
CA GLU A 21 0.16 -11.27 -10.89
C GLU A 21 -0.44 -12.63 -10.50
N GLN A 22 -0.63 -12.88 -9.20
CA GLN A 22 -1.26 -14.11 -8.73
C GLN A 22 -2.73 -14.19 -9.15
N LEU A 23 -3.47 -13.08 -9.10
CA LEU A 23 -4.88 -13.03 -9.49
C LEU A 23 -5.09 -13.22 -11.00
N GLU A 24 -4.11 -12.84 -11.82
CA GLU A 24 -4.15 -13.04 -13.27
C GLU A 24 -3.87 -14.50 -13.68
N ASN A 25 -3.35 -15.34 -12.78
CA ASN A 25 -3.18 -16.75 -13.04
C ASN A 25 -4.53 -17.50 -12.96
N GLU A 26 -4.91 -18.20 -14.03
CA GLU A 26 -6.21 -18.86 -14.22
C GLU A 26 -6.50 -20.01 -13.21
N GLU A 27 -5.54 -20.40 -12.37
CA GLU A 27 -5.66 -21.51 -11.42
C GLU A 27 -6.01 -21.09 -9.98
N VAL A 28 -6.32 -19.82 -9.72
CA VAL A 28 -6.67 -19.35 -8.36
C VAL A 28 -8.07 -19.79 -7.96
N SER A 29 -8.16 -20.55 -6.87
CA SER A 29 -9.45 -20.93 -6.25
C SER A 29 -10.20 -19.73 -5.66
N VAL A 30 -11.53 -19.79 -5.60
CA VAL A 30 -12.39 -18.70 -5.08
C VAL A 30 -12.07 -18.31 -3.64
N ASP A 31 -11.70 -19.27 -2.78
CA ASP A 31 -11.32 -18.98 -1.39
C ASP A 31 -10.02 -18.17 -1.33
N VAL A 32 -9.02 -18.54 -2.13
CA VAL A 32 -7.74 -17.81 -2.24
C VAL A 32 -7.95 -16.44 -2.87
N LEU A 33 -8.84 -16.32 -3.86
CA LEU A 33 -9.18 -15.05 -4.49
C LEU A 33 -9.70 -14.04 -3.44
N ALA A 34 -10.60 -14.48 -2.55
CA ALA A 34 -11.16 -13.63 -1.50
C ALA A 34 -10.05 -13.12 -0.54
N GLU A 35 -9.15 -13.99 -0.09
CA GLU A 35 -8.03 -13.62 0.78
C GLU A 35 -7.08 -12.61 0.11
N LYS A 36 -6.77 -12.83 -1.17
CA LYS A 36 -5.88 -11.95 -1.95
C LYS A 36 -6.48 -10.57 -2.15
N VAL A 37 -7.77 -10.49 -2.47
CA VAL A 37 -8.49 -9.21 -2.61
C VAL A 37 -8.57 -8.47 -1.28
N GLU A 38 -8.82 -9.16 -0.16
CA GLU A 38 -8.81 -8.54 1.17
C GLU A 38 -7.42 -7.98 1.51
N ARG A 39 -6.36 -8.74 1.22
CA ARG A 39 -4.99 -8.28 1.41
C ARG A 39 -4.67 -7.06 0.55
N ALA A 40 -5.03 -7.09 -0.73
CA ALA A 40 -4.87 -5.96 -1.64
C ALA A 40 -5.57 -4.69 -1.12
N SER A 41 -6.78 -4.83 -0.55
CA SER A 41 -7.51 -3.72 0.06
C SER A 41 -6.75 -3.07 1.23
N VAL A 42 -6.14 -3.90 2.08
CA VAL A 42 -5.30 -3.42 3.20
C VAL A 42 -4.07 -2.67 2.67
N LEU A 43 -3.39 -3.21 1.66
CA LEU A 43 -2.22 -2.58 1.05
C LEU A 43 -2.57 -1.23 0.41
N LEU A 44 -3.68 -1.16 -0.33
CA LEU A 44 -4.18 0.08 -0.92
C LEU A 44 -4.44 1.16 0.14
N LYS A 45 -5.03 0.77 1.27
CA LYS A 45 -5.26 1.70 2.38
C LYS A 45 -3.95 2.26 2.94
N ILE A 46 -2.96 1.40 3.13
CA ILE A 46 -1.62 1.81 3.59
C ILE A 46 -0.97 2.76 2.59
N CYS A 47 -1.00 2.44 1.30
CA CYS A 47 -0.46 3.29 0.25
C CYS A 47 -1.14 4.66 0.24
N SER A 48 -2.47 4.69 0.31
CA SER A 48 -3.25 5.94 0.35
C SER A 48 -2.93 6.80 1.58
N GLU A 49 -2.82 6.18 2.76
CA GLU A 49 -2.46 6.90 3.99
C GLU A 49 -1.05 7.50 3.89
N LYS A 50 -0.08 6.76 3.34
CA LYS A 50 1.27 7.29 3.13
C LYS A 50 1.29 8.44 2.14
N LEU A 51 0.60 8.33 1.02
CA LEU A 51 0.50 9.39 0.02
C LEU A 51 -0.11 10.66 0.61
N ARG A 52 -1.24 10.53 1.33
CA ARG A 52 -1.89 11.67 2.01
C ARG A 52 -0.99 12.32 3.06
N ASN A 53 -0.26 11.52 3.83
CA ASN A 53 0.67 12.06 4.83
C ASN A 53 1.87 12.76 4.17
N THR A 54 2.33 12.25 3.04
CA THR A 54 3.40 12.89 2.26
C THR A 54 2.91 14.20 1.63
N GLU A 55 1.72 14.21 1.03
CA GLU A 55 1.07 15.39 0.45
C GLU A 55 0.97 16.51 1.49
N LYS A 56 0.40 16.23 2.66
CA LYS A 56 0.32 17.21 3.77
C LYS A 56 1.68 17.76 4.18
N LYS A 57 2.70 16.90 4.29
CA LYS A 57 4.05 17.35 4.64
C LYS A 57 4.64 18.26 3.56
N VAL A 58 4.38 17.95 2.29
CA VAL A 58 4.83 18.78 1.17
C VAL A 58 4.11 20.12 1.20
N GLU A 59 2.79 20.14 1.39
CA GLU A 59 2.00 21.37 1.57
C GLU A 59 2.54 22.23 2.72
N GLU A 60 2.74 21.64 3.91
CA GLU A 60 3.33 22.34 5.06
C GLU A 60 4.71 22.92 4.76
N ILE A 61 5.56 22.21 4.01
CA ILE A 61 6.89 22.69 3.62
C ILE A 61 6.76 23.87 2.65
N ILE A 62 5.87 23.79 1.67
CA ILE A 62 5.61 24.86 0.70
C ILE A 62 5.14 26.13 1.41
N GLU A 63 4.17 26.00 2.31
CA GLU A 63 3.67 27.12 3.14
C GLU A 63 4.79 27.74 3.98
N ASN A 64 5.63 26.92 4.62
CA ASN A 64 6.77 27.40 5.42
C ASN A 64 7.85 28.10 4.59
N LEU A 65 7.99 27.74 3.31
CA LEU A 65 8.91 28.39 2.37
C LEU A 65 8.32 29.68 1.75
N GLY A 66 7.03 29.96 2.00
CA GLY A 66 6.34 31.14 1.48
C GLY A 66 6.14 31.11 -0.04
N LEU A 67 6.09 29.90 -0.62
CA LEU A 67 5.76 29.64 -2.02
C LEU A 67 4.26 29.37 -2.17
#